data_AF-A0A1F5WYK5-F1
#
_entry.id   AF-A0A1F5WYK5-F1
#
_cell.length_a   1.000
_cell.length_b   1.000
_cell.length_c   1.000
_cell.angle_alpha   90.00
_cell.angle_beta   90.00
_cell.angle_gamma   90.00
#
_symmetry.space_group_name_H-M   'P 1'
#
loop_
_entity.id
_entity.type
_entity.pdbx_description
1 polymer ?
#
loop_
_entity_poly.entity_id
_entity_poly.type
_entity_poly.pdbx_seq_one_letter_code
_entity_poly.pdbx_strand_id
1 'polypeptide(L)'
;MLLVSHYLLSATPIDFPKESVVLRINVAWIKDKKELLALLGKIKHDVYLDYPQGRSKPPKPKMTLGETIAVAHQFPHIKYFAVSNVEDPKAIFAIKSKLPAHIEVVPKIETRLGVKNMQTIIRKLRTKYVMLDKEDLYIDVNRNSKAFEKLVANARKKAYLEGVNILELHGVVFLPYKRVISKNDLKIKSIMS
;
A
#
# COMPACT_ATOMS: atom_id res chain seq x y z
N MET A 1 -11.83 6.49 -5.18
CA MET A 1 -10.42 6.34 -5.62
C MET A 1 -10.23 4.93 -6.12
N LEU A 2 -9.76 4.75 -7.35
CA LEU A 2 -9.32 3.46 -7.86
C LEU A 2 -7.79 3.36 -7.67
N LEU A 3 -7.35 2.42 -6.85
CA LEU A 3 -5.92 2.16 -6.63
C LEU A 3 -5.43 1.04 -7.53
N VAL A 4 -4.41 1.33 -8.33
CA VAL A 4 -3.83 0.38 -9.28
C VAL A 4 -2.34 0.24 -8.99
N SER A 5 -1.82 -1.00 -9.00
CA SER A 5 -0.38 -1.21 -8.84
C SER A 5 0.40 -0.53 -9.97
N HIS A 6 1.41 0.28 -9.63
CA HIS A 6 2.27 0.92 -10.64
C HIS A 6 2.96 -0.09 -11.57
N TYR A 7 3.13 -1.34 -11.13
CA TYR A 7 3.71 -2.42 -11.95
C TYR A 7 2.91 -2.66 -13.23
N LEU A 8 1.60 -2.40 -13.25
CA LEU A 8 0.78 -2.60 -14.45
C LEU A 8 1.14 -1.63 -15.58
N LEU A 9 1.65 -0.43 -15.26
CA LEU A 9 2.13 0.51 -16.29
C LEU A 9 3.36 0.00 -17.04
N SER A 10 4.27 -0.69 -16.35
CA SER A 10 5.47 -1.23 -16.99
C SER A 10 5.25 -2.62 -17.58
N ALA A 11 4.26 -3.36 -17.08
CA ALA A 11 4.01 -4.73 -17.48
C ALA A 11 3.01 -4.87 -18.66
N THR A 12 2.16 -3.86 -18.89
CA THR A 12 1.05 -3.90 -19.85
C THR A 12 0.96 -2.61 -20.68
N PRO A 13 0.33 -2.64 -21.87
CA PRO A 13 0.07 -1.44 -22.66
C PRO A 13 -1.17 -0.67 -22.18
N ILE A 14 -1.75 -1.02 -21.03
CA ILE A 14 -2.97 -0.39 -20.53
C ILE A 14 -2.63 1.04 -20.10
N ASP A 15 -3.29 2.00 -20.73
CA ASP A 15 -3.26 3.40 -20.30
C ASP A 15 -4.38 3.65 -19.29
N PHE A 16 -4.01 4.16 -18.12
CA PHE A 16 -4.94 4.43 -17.03
C PHE A 16 -5.31 5.91 -17.01
N PRO A 17 -6.60 6.29 -16.94
CA PRO A 17 -7.00 7.69 -16.85
C PRO A 17 -6.47 8.35 -15.58
N LYS A 18 -5.77 9.48 -15.71
CA LYS A 18 -5.06 10.14 -14.60
C LYS A 18 -5.99 10.74 -13.56
N GLU A 19 -7.20 11.07 -13.98
CA GLU A 19 -8.21 11.76 -13.20
C GLU A 19 -8.96 10.82 -12.25
N SER A 20 -8.93 9.50 -12.52
CA SER A 20 -9.68 8.50 -11.76
C SER A 20 -8.80 7.41 -11.12
N VAL A 21 -7.57 7.24 -11.61
CA VAL A 21 -6.61 6.23 -11.12
C VAL A 21 -5.48 6.86 -10.34
N VAL A 22 -5.28 6.34 -9.13
CA VAL A 22 -4.11 6.63 -8.29
C VAL A 22 -3.20 5.40 -8.30
N LEU A 23 -1.91 5.61 -8.57
CA LEU A 23 -0.96 4.52 -8.64
C LEU A 23 -0.41 4.17 -7.27
N ARG A 24 -0.57 2.91 -6.87
CA ARG A 24 0.03 2.35 -5.67
C ARG A 24 1.47 1.91 -5.93
N ILE A 25 2.39 2.50 -5.19
CA ILE A 25 3.80 2.06 -5.13
C ILE A 25 4.01 1.41 -3.77
N ASN A 26 4.18 0.09 -3.75
CA ASN A 26 4.52 -0.63 -2.53
C ASN A 26 6.05 -0.62 -2.35
N VAL A 27 6.52 0.07 -1.32
CA VAL A 27 7.95 0.28 -1.03
C VAL A 27 8.68 -1.03 -0.71
N ALA A 28 7.97 -2.10 -0.34
CA ALA A 28 8.55 -3.43 -0.17
C ALA A 28 9.30 -3.91 -1.43
N TRP A 29 8.85 -3.50 -2.61
CA TRP A 29 9.38 -3.94 -3.90
C TRP A 29 10.47 -3.03 -4.46
N ILE A 30 10.78 -1.94 -3.77
CA ILE A 30 11.77 -0.96 -4.20
C ILE A 30 13.12 -1.30 -3.58
N LYS A 31 14.14 -1.43 -4.43
CA LYS A 31 15.48 -1.88 -4.04
C LYS A 31 16.22 -0.83 -3.24
N ASP A 32 16.10 0.44 -3.62
CA ASP A 32 16.79 1.54 -3.00
C ASP A 32 16.13 2.90 -3.32
N LYS A 33 16.63 3.95 -2.67
CA LYS A 33 16.16 5.33 -2.88
C LYS A 33 16.29 5.78 -4.33
N LYS A 34 17.35 5.38 -5.04
CA LYS A 34 17.59 5.78 -6.43
C LYS A 34 16.51 5.22 -7.36
N GLU A 35 16.13 3.97 -7.18
CA GLU A 35 15.02 3.35 -7.90
C GLU A 35 13.69 4.07 -7.62
N LEU A 36 13.42 4.41 -6.35
CA LEU A 36 12.20 5.15 -6.00
C LEU A 36 12.13 6.51 -6.70
N LEU A 37 13.22 7.28 -6.65
CA LEU A 37 13.31 8.61 -7.29
C LEU A 37 13.13 8.50 -8.81
N ALA A 38 13.78 7.52 -9.45
CA ALA A 38 13.67 7.30 -10.88
C ALA A 38 12.27 6.85 -11.32
N LEU A 39 11.58 6.05 -10.50
CA LEU A 39 10.20 5.64 -10.73
C LEU A 39 9.26 6.85 -10.63
N LEU A 40 9.33 7.60 -9.53
CA LEU A 40 8.48 8.77 -9.28
C LEU A 40 8.70 9.87 -10.32
N GLY A 41 9.93 10.08 -10.80
CA GLY A 41 10.22 11.06 -11.85
C GLY A 41 9.56 10.75 -13.21
N LYS A 42 9.07 9.53 -13.42
CA LYS A 42 8.40 9.11 -14.67
C LYS A 42 6.89 9.06 -14.54
N ILE A 43 6.37 8.97 -13.31
CA ILE A 43 4.94 8.85 -13.05
C ILE A 43 4.28 10.21 -13.22
N LYS A 44 3.17 10.23 -13.97
CA LYS A 44 2.35 11.43 -14.20
C LYS A 44 1.03 11.39 -13.43
N HIS A 45 0.68 10.25 -12.85
CA HIS A 45 -0.52 10.05 -12.04
C HIS A 45 -0.27 10.49 -10.60
N ASP A 46 -1.36 10.71 -9.87
CA ASP A 46 -1.28 10.79 -8.42
C ASP A 46 -0.79 9.45 -7.84
N VAL A 47 0.02 9.55 -6.79
CA VAL A 47 0.69 8.41 -6.17
C VAL A 47 0.17 8.16 -4.76
N TYR A 48 -0.09 6.87 -4.51
CA TYR A 48 -0.30 6.28 -3.21
C TYR A 48 0.97 5.51 -2.82
N LEU A 49 1.79 6.10 -1.96
CA LEU A 49 3.04 5.52 -1.51
C LEU A 49 2.77 4.64 -0.28
N ASP A 50 2.98 3.33 -0.42
CA ASP A 50 2.62 2.33 0.58
C ASP A 50 3.86 1.80 1.29
N TYR A 51 4.05 2.23 2.54
CA TYR A 51 5.16 1.81 3.39
C TYR A 51 4.75 0.64 4.31
N PRO A 52 5.33 -0.55 4.11
CA PRO A 52 4.96 -1.75 4.86
C PRO A 52 5.71 -1.84 6.21
N GLN A 53 5.30 -1.03 7.18
CA GLN A 53 5.82 -1.07 8.55
C GLN A 53 5.58 -2.45 9.22
N GLY A 54 6.59 -2.96 9.94
CA GLY A 54 6.46 -4.20 10.73
C GLY A 54 6.37 -5.48 9.91
N ARG A 55 6.67 -5.44 8.61
CA ARG A 55 6.48 -6.57 7.70
C ARG A 55 7.38 -7.77 8.02
N SER A 56 6.76 -8.93 8.23
CA SER A 56 7.43 -10.22 8.42
C SER A 56 7.66 -10.97 7.10
N LYS A 57 6.68 -10.94 6.19
CA LYS A 57 6.69 -11.63 4.88
C LYS A 57 7.60 -10.92 3.86
N PRO A 58 8.39 -11.63 3.03
CA PRO A 58 9.10 -11.00 1.93
C PRO A 58 8.13 -10.43 0.86
N PRO A 59 8.60 -9.51 0.00
CA PRO A 59 9.83 -8.74 0.17
C PRO A 59 9.73 -7.76 1.35
N LYS A 60 10.86 -7.38 1.95
CA LYS A 60 10.91 -6.39 3.05
C LYS A 60 11.38 -5.04 2.49
N PRO A 61 10.89 -3.90 3.04
CA PRO A 61 11.37 -2.60 2.60
C PRO A 61 12.88 -2.49 2.90
N LYS A 62 13.67 -2.14 1.90
CA LYS A 62 15.10 -1.85 2.08
C LYS A 62 15.34 -0.41 2.53
N MET A 63 14.42 0.48 2.16
CA MET A 63 14.41 1.87 2.64
C MET A 63 13.73 1.96 4.01
N THR A 64 14.27 2.83 4.85
CA THR A 64 13.65 3.18 6.13
C THR A 64 12.41 4.06 5.91
N LEU A 65 11.56 4.14 6.94
CA LEU A 65 10.43 5.07 6.95
C LEU A 65 10.89 6.52 6.79
N GLY A 66 11.99 6.90 7.45
CA GLY A 66 12.54 8.26 7.37
C GLY A 66 13.00 8.63 5.96
N GLU A 67 13.71 7.73 5.28
CA GLU A 67 14.11 7.93 3.88
C GLU A 67 12.91 8.00 2.94
N THR A 68 11.89 7.17 3.19
CA THR A 68 10.66 7.16 2.39
C THR A 68 9.89 8.48 2.56
N ILE A 69 9.79 9.00 3.79
CA ILE A 69 9.21 10.32 4.07
C ILE A 69 10.03 11.41 3.37
N ALA A 70 11.37 11.37 3.46
CA ALA A 70 12.23 12.36 2.80
C ALA A 70 12.07 12.36 1.27
N VAL A 71 11.77 11.22 0.65
CA VAL A 71 11.39 11.16 -0.77
C VAL A 71 10.00 11.76 -0.99
N ALA A 72 9.04 11.49 -0.11
CA ALA A 72 7.68 12.04 -0.23
C ALA A 72 7.65 13.58 -0.28
N HIS A 73 8.58 14.27 0.41
CA HIS A 73 8.72 15.73 0.35
C HIS A 73 9.12 16.28 -1.03
N GLN A 74 9.70 15.45 -1.90
CA GLN A 74 10.24 15.90 -3.19
C GLN A 74 9.23 15.83 -4.35
N PHE A 75 8.09 15.16 -4.18
CA PHE A 75 7.16 14.87 -5.27
C PHE A 75 5.73 15.29 -4.92
N PRO A 76 5.26 16.45 -5.42
CA PRO A 76 3.92 16.97 -5.13
C PRO A 76 2.76 16.10 -5.62
N HIS A 77 3.02 15.15 -6.53
CA HIS A 77 2.03 14.20 -7.03
C HIS A 77 1.85 12.99 -6.11
N ILE A 78 2.65 12.83 -5.06
CA ILE A 78 2.33 11.89 -3.98
C ILE A 78 1.21 12.53 -3.17
N LYS A 79 0.01 11.94 -3.25
CA LYS A 79 -1.18 12.45 -2.54
C LYS A 79 -1.51 11.64 -1.31
N TYR A 80 -1.07 10.39 -1.26
CA TYR A 80 -1.39 9.47 -0.17
C TYR A 80 -0.14 8.75 0.32
N PHE A 81 -0.04 8.60 1.64
CA PHE A 81 1.00 7.82 2.29
C PHE A 81 0.38 6.80 3.23
N ALA A 82 0.55 5.52 2.91
CA ALA A 82 0.00 4.43 3.71
C ALA A 82 1.03 3.81 4.63
N VAL A 83 0.57 3.42 5.82
CA VAL A 83 1.39 2.79 6.85
C VAL A 83 0.68 1.51 7.30
N SER A 84 1.41 0.39 7.26
CA SER A 84 0.97 -0.92 7.78
C SER A 84 0.90 -1.00 9.30
N ASN A 85 0.19 -2.01 9.82
CA ASN A 85 0.11 -2.36 11.24
C ASN A 85 -0.25 -1.18 12.18
N VAL A 86 -1.23 -0.36 11.80
CA VAL A 86 -1.60 0.81 12.61
C VAL A 86 -2.54 0.41 13.73
N GLU A 87 -2.03 0.50 14.96
CA GLU A 87 -2.78 0.23 16.20
C GLU A 87 -2.80 1.43 17.15
N ASP A 88 -1.71 2.19 17.21
CA ASP A 88 -1.55 3.33 18.12
C ASP A 88 -1.80 4.67 17.39
N PRO A 89 -2.84 5.44 17.79
CA PRO A 89 -3.09 6.78 17.28
C PRO A 89 -1.91 7.76 17.43
N LYS A 90 -1.10 7.62 18.49
CA LYS A 90 0.04 8.53 18.73
C LYS A 90 1.17 8.25 17.74
N ALA A 91 1.54 6.99 17.58
CA ALA A 91 2.56 6.57 16.61
C ALA A 91 2.25 7.03 15.19
N ILE A 92 1.03 6.78 14.69
CA ILE A 92 0.66 7.18 13.31
C ILE A 92 0.56 8.70 13.16
N PHE A 93 0.14 9.42 14.20
CA PHE A 93 0.13 10.88 14.18
C PHE A 93 1.55 11.46 14.12
N ALA A 94 2.53 10.83 14.79
CA ALA A 94 3.92 11.25 14.69
C ALA A 94 4.48 11.10 13.26
N ILE A 95 4.01 10.11 12.49
CA ILE A 95 4.33 9.97 11.07
C ILE A 95 3.68 11.10 10.27
N LYS A 96 2.37 11.34 10.49
CA LYS A 96 1.64 12.43 9.84
C LYS A 96 2.34 13.78 10.00
N SER A 97 2.81 14.11 11.21
CA SER A 97 3.47 15.39 11.49
C SER A 97 4.80 15.59 10.75
N LYS A 98 5.40 14.52 10.20
CA LYS A 98 6.65 14.58 9.43
C LYS A 98 6.41 14.65 7.92
N LEU A 99 5.19 14.42 7.46
CA LEU A 99 4.83 14.44 6.04
C LEU A 99 4.40 15.85 5.61
N PRO A 100 4.55 16.21 4.32
CA PRO A 100 3.96 17.43 3.79
C PRO A 100 2.45 17.49 4.02
N ALA A 101 1.92 18.69 4.30
CA ALA A 101 0.51 18.87 4.62
C ALA A 101 -0.47 18.45 3.50
N HIS A 102 -0.01 18.43 2.24
CA HIS A 102 -0.81 17.99 1.10
C HIS A 102 -0.94 16.46 0.99
N ILE A 103 -0.15 15.71 1.76
CA ILE A 103 -0.16 14.25 1.73
C ILE A 103 -1.14 13.73 2.80
N GLU A 104 -2.14 13.00 2.34
CA GLU A 104 -3.09 12.32 3.23
C GLU A 104 -2.49 11.01 3.75
N VAL A 105 -2.46 10.84 5.08
CA VAL A 105 -2.03 9.58 5.70
C VAL A 105 -3.19 8.60 5.71
N VAL A 106 -2.98 7.42 5.14
CA VAL A 106 -3.99 6.35 5.05
C VAL A 106 -3.55 5.19 5.96
N PRO A 107 -4.16 5.03 7.16
CA PRO A 107 -3.80 3.93 8.04
C PRO A 107 -4.30 2.61 7.43
N LYS A 108 -3.41 1.61 7.35
CA LYS A 108 -3.80 0.23 7.07
C LYS A 108 -4.14 -0.47 8.37
N ILE A 109 -5.36 -1.01 8.44
CA ILE A 109 -5.88 -1.71 9.60
C ILE A 109 -5.80 -3.21 9.32
N GLU A 110 -4.96 -3.87 10.11
CA GLU A 110 -4.49 -5.23 9.86
C GLU A 110 -4.74 -6.15 11.08
N THR A 111 -5.19 -5.59 12.22
CA THR A 111 -5.38 -6.31 13.49
C THR A 111 -6.69 -5.95 14.21
N ARG A 112 -7.12 -6.81 15.15
CA ARG A 112 -8.24 -6.53 16.08
C ARG A 112 -8.04 -5.24 16.87
N LEU A 113 -6.81 -4.96 17.31
CA LEU A 113 -6.51 -3.75 18.07
C LEU A 113 -6.62 -2.50 17.19
N GLY A 114 -6.16 -2.57 15.93
CA GLY A 114 -6.37 -1.52 14.94
C GLY A 114 -7.85 -1.22 14.73
N VAL A 115 -8.71 -2.24 14.58
CA VAL A 115 -10.17 -2.05 14.49
C VAL A 115 -10.75 -1.48 15.78
N LYS A 116 -10.27 -1.90 16.96
CA LYS A 116 -10.69 -1.34 18.26
C LYS A 116 -10.42 0.17 18.31
N ASN A 117 -9.22 0.59 17.92
CA ASN A 117 -8.75 1.98 18.00
C ASN A 117 -9.10 2.85 16.78
N MET A 118 -9.74 2.27 15.75
CA MET A 118 -9.99 2.89 14.45
C MET A 118 -10.60 4.29 14.50
N GLN A 119 -11.63 4.52 15.30
CA GLN A 119 -12.27 5.85 15.40
C GLN A 119 -11.30 6.90 15.96
N THR A 120 -10.52 6.54 16.99
CA THR A 120 -9.50 7.42 17.55
C THR A 120 -8.40 7.72 16.53
N ILE A 121 -7.97 6.71 15.77
CA ILE A 121 -7.00 6.87 14.67
C ILE A 121 -7.56 7.85 13.63
N ILE A 122 -8.79 7.63 13.16
CA ILE A 122 -9.47 8.46 12.16
C ILE A 122 -9.54 9.91 12.62
N ARG A 123 -10.07 10.18 13.82
CA ARG A 123 -10.23 11.54 14.36
C ARG A 123 -8.89 12.25 14.53
N LYS A 124 -7.86 11.53 14.99
CA LYS A 124 -6.52 12.08 15.19
C LYS A 124 -5.87 12.43 13.85
N LEU A 125 -6.03 11.58 12.83
CA LEU A 125 -5.50 11.80 11.50
C LEU A 125 -6.35 12.77 10.66
N ARG A 126 -7.64 12.95 10.96
CA ARG A 126 -8.60 13.64 10.09
C ARG A 126 -8.51 13.15 8.64
N THR A 127 -8.37 11.84 8.48
CA THR A 127 -8.19 11.18 7.18
C THR A 127 -9.54 10.88 6.54
N LYS A 128 -9.60 10.86 5.21
CA LYS A 128 -10.80 10.50 4.43
C LYS A 128 -10.82 9.03 4.09
N TYR A 129 -9.67 8.35 4.15
CA TYR A 129 -9.52 6.95 3.79
C TYR A 129 -8.87 6.14 4.91
N VAL A 130 -9.35 4.92 5.08
CA VAL A 130 -8.63 3.83 5.77
C VAL A 130 -8.55 2.63 4.84
N MET A 131 -7.50 1.82 4.95
CA MET A 131 -7.38 0.59 4.15
C MET A 131 -7.53 -0.63 5.05
N LEU A 132 -8.35 -1.60 4.64
CA LEU A 132 -8.45 -2.89 5.34
C LEU A 132 -7.56 -3.93 4.67
N ASP A 133 -6.58 -4.45 5.41
CA ASP A 133 -5.84 -5.63 4.99
C ASP A 133 -6.58 -6.88 5.49
N LYS A 134 -7.53 -7.35 4.67
CA LYS A 134 -8.43 -8.44 5.02
C LYS A 134 -7.68 -9.77 5.26
N GLU A 135 -6.54 -9.98 4.62
CA GLU A 135 -5.73 -11.18 4.83
C GLU A 135 -5.13 -11.18 6.24
N ASP A 136 -4.47 -10.09 6.64
CA ASP A 136 -3.84 -10.00 7.94
C ASP A 136 -4.90 -9.93 9.07
N LEU A 137 -6.05 -9.28 8.84
CA LEU A 137 -7.19 -9.33 9.78
C LEU A 137 -7.72 -10.76 9.98
N TYR A 138 -7.76 -11.58 8.93
CA TYR A 138 -8.16 -12.98 9.03
C TYR A 138 -7.15 -13.80 9.83
N ILE A 139 -5.85 -13.55 9.62
CA ILE A 139 -4.77 -14.18 10.39
C ILE A 139 -4.85 -13.76 11.88
N ASP A 140 -5.10 -12.48 12.17
CA ASP A 140 -5.16 -11.93 13.53
C ASP A 140 -6.27 -12.55 14.37
N VAL A 141 -7.39 -12.95 13.75
CA VAL A 141 -8.47 -13.69 14.44
C VAL A 141 -8.28 -15.22 14.41
N ASN A 142 -7.03 -15.67 14.26
CA ASN A 142 -6.67 -17.09 14.18
C ASN A 142 -7.44 -17.85 13.09
N ARG A 143 -7.70 -17.20 11.94
CA ARG A 143 -8.42 -17.77 10.80
C ARG A 143 -9.85 -18.22 11.14
N ASN A 144 -10.47 -17.61 12.15
CA ASN A 144 -11.86 -17.86 12.49
C ASN A 144 -12.78 -17.01 11.60
N SER A 145 -13.53 -17.66 10.70
CA SER A 145 -14.42 -16.98 9.73
C SER A 145 -15.48 -16.10 10.41
N LYS A 146 -16.18 -16.62 11.42
CA LYS A 146 -17.22 -15.87 12.15
C LYS A 146 -16.64 -14.65 12.87
N ALA A 147 -15.47 -14.78 13.48
CA ALA A 147 -14.79 -13.66 14.13
C ALA A 147 -14.32 -12.62 13.11
N PHE A 148 -13.79 -13.07 11.98
CA PHE A 148 -13.35 -12.21 10.88
C PHE A 148 -14.51 -11.39 10.30
N GLU A 149 -15.63 -12.02 9.98
CA GLU A 149 -16.82 -11.35 9.45
C GLU A 149 -17.34 -10.27 10.42
N LYS A 150 -17.43 -10.61 11.71
CA LYS A 150 -17.80 -9.64 12.76
C LYS A 150 -16.80 -8.49 12.85
N LEU A 151 -15.51 -8.77 12.72
CA LEU A 151 -14.46 -7.76 12.80
C LEU A 151 -14.51 -6.79 11.61
N VAL A 152 -14.67 -7.31 10.39
CA VAL A 152 -14.83 -6.51 9.16
C VAL A 152 -16.12 -5.69 9.20
N ALA A 153 -17.24 -6.28 9.66
CA ALA A 153 -18.49 -5.54 9.83
C ALA A 153 -18.35 -4.39 10.84
N ASN A 154 -17.65 -4.62 11.96
CA ASN A 154 -17.34 -3.60 12.94
C ASN A 154 -16.46 -2.48 12.36
N ALA A 155 -15.41 -2.83 11.61
CA ALA A 155 -14.55 -1.86 10.91
C ALA A 155 -15.37 -0.96 9.96
N ARG A 156 -16.23 -1.57 9.14
CA ARG A 156 -17.14 -0.85 8.22
C ARG A 156 -18.11 0.07 8.95
N LYS A 157 -18.72 -0.42 10.03
CA LYS A 157 -19.61 0.41 10.88
C LYS A 157 -18.87 1.61 11.46
N LYS A 158 -17.66 1.41 11.98
CA LYS A 158 -16.84 2.50 12.53
C LYS A 158 -16.46 3.53 11.47
N ALA A 159 -16.05 3.08 10.28
CA ALA A 159 -15.74 3.98 9.18
C ALA A 159 -16.95 4.81 8.75
N TYR A 160 -18.12 4.16 8.61
CA TYR A 160 -19.38 4.82 8.29
C TYR A 160 -19.73 5.91 9.33
N LEU A 161 -19.63 5.58 10.62
CA LEU A 161 -19.92 6.52 11.71
C LEU A 161 -18.98 7.75 11.74
N GLU A 162 -17.74 7.59 11.27
CA GLU A 162 -16.77 8.70 11.18
C GLU A 162 -16.80 9.40 9.81
N GLY A 163 -17.68 8.99 8.89
CA GLY A 163 -17.77 9.57 7.55
C GLY A 163 -16.54 9.34 6.67
N VAL A 164 -15.80 8.24 6.91
CA VAL A 164 -14.59 7.90 6.13
C VAL A 164 -14.84 6.73 5.19
N ASN A 165 -14.14 6.75 4.05
CA ASN A 165 -14.20 5.69 3.07
C ASN A 165 -13.22 4.56 3.42
N ILE A 166 -13.63 3.31 3.18
CA ILE A 166 -12.76 2.16 3.27
C ILE A 166 -12.23 1.79 1.89
N LEU A 167 -10.92 1.61 1.79
CA LEU A 167 -10.25 0.99 0.67
C LEU A 167 -10.13 -0.51 0.94
N GLU A 168 -10.76 -1.32 0.10
CA GLU A 168 -10.66 -2.77 0.13
C GLU A 168 -10.08 -3.32 -1.18
N LEU A 169 -9.40 -4.46 -1.09
CA LEU A 169 -9.05 -5.23 -2.28
C LEU A 169 -10.30 -5.88 -2.87
N HIS A 170 -10.51 -5.66 -4.17
CA HIS A 170 -11.51 -6.32 -5.00
C HIS A 170 -10.82 -6.99 -6.19
N GLY A 171 -10.61 -8.32 -6.09
CA GLY A 171 -9.94 -9.12 -7.12
C GLY A 171 -8.41 -8.98 -7.13
N VAL A 172 -7.78 -9.70 -8.06
CA VAL A 172 -6.35 -9.66 -8.33
C VAL A 172 -6.12 -9.70 -9.83
N VAL A 173 -4.99 -9.13 -10.29
CA VAL A 173 -4.60 -9.16 -11.70
C VAL A 173 -3.56 -10.26 -11.91
N PHE A 174 -3.82 -11.14 -12.86
CA PHE A 174 -2.87 -12.18 -13.29
C PHE A 174 -2.22 -11.76 -14.61
N LEU A 175 -0.90 -11.87 -14.68
CA LEU A 175 -0.11 -11.69 -15.90
C LEU A 175 0.75 -12.95 -16.11
N PRO A 176 1.03 -13.34 -17.37
CA PRO A 176 1.96 -14.42 -17.64
C PRO A 176 3.33 -14.14 -17.01
N TYR A 177 3.95 -15.17 -16.44
CA TYR A 177 5.32 -15.07 -15.94
C TYR A 177 6.27 -14.79 -17.11
N LYS A 178 6.95 -13.64 -17.08
CA LYS A 178 8.01 -13.31 -18.03
C LYS A 178 9.32 -13.92 -17.53
N ARG A 179 9.69 -15.09 -18.05
CA ARG A 179 11.01 -15.69 -17.78
C ARG A 179 12.08 -14.73 -18.28
N VAL A 180 12.95 -14.27 -17.39
CA VAL A 180 14.20 -13.62 -17.79
C VAL A 180 15.08 -14.73 -18.37
N ILE A 181 15.16 -14.81 -19.69
CA ILE A 181 16.02 -15.78 -20.36
C ILE A 181 17.47 -15.42 -20.02
N SER A 182 18.12 -16.26 -19.22
CA SER A 182 19.54 -16.11 -18.93
C SER A 182 20.37 -16.57 -20.14
N LYS A 183 21.64 -16.14 -20.22
CA LYS A 183 22.58 -16.67 -21.24
C LYS A 183 22.73 -18.20 -21.18
N ASN A 184 22.48 -18.81 -20.01
CA ASN A 184 22.53 -20.27 -19.85
C ASN A 184 21.27 -20.95 -20.41
N ASP A 185 20.09 -20.33 -20.32
CA ASP A 185 18.86 -20.85 -20.91
C ASP A 185 18.93 -20.90 -22.45
N LEU A 186 19.66 -19.96 -23.06
CA LEU A 186 19.91 -19.95 -24.51
C LEU A 186 20.82 -21.10 -24.96
N LYS A 187 21.82 -21.49 -24.15
CA LYS A 187 22.70 -22.63 -24.44
C LYS A 187 21.96 -23.97 -24.37
N ILE A 188 21.05 -24.14 -23.41
CA ILE A 188 20.26 -25.38 -23.29
C ILE A 188 19.34 -25.55 -24.51
N LYS A 189 18.79 -24.45 -25.04
CA LYS A 189 17.92 -24.48 -26.20
C LYS A 189 18.64 -24.86 -27.50
N SER A 190 19.94 -24.56 -27.64
CA SER A 190 20.75 -24.95 -28.80
C SER A 190 21.26 -26.40 -28.74
N ILE A 191 21.17 -27.06 -27.58
CA ILE A 191 21.51 -28.48 -27.39
C ILE A 191 20.28 -29.37 -27.63
N MET A 192 19.08 -28.79 -27.48
CA MET A 192 17.79 -29.48 -27.66
C MET A 192 17.17 -29.24 -29.06
N SER A 193 17.86 -28.55 -29.96
CA SER A 193 17.49 -28.32 -31.36
C SER A 193 18.43 -29.06 -32.29
#